data_AF-A0A9D2III4-F1
#
_entry.id   AF-A0A9D2III4-F1
#
_cell.length_a   1.000
_cell.length_b   1.000
_cell.length_c   1.000
_cell.angle_alpha   90.00
_cell.angle_beta   90.00
_cell.angle_gamma   90.00
#
_symmetry.space_group_name_H-M   'P 1'
#
loop_
_entity.id
_entity.type
_entity.pdbx_description
1 polymer ?
#
loop_
_entity_poly.entity_id
_entity_poly.type
_entity_poly.pdbx_seq_one_letter_code
_entity_poly.pdbx_strand_id
1 'polypeptide(L)' 'MKTYTDNAARARTLLRRANAPLSPACEGMIAADLTRVLSAYFELEGEVRLRVTRGGSIRIAVEAEAKAVKPFGTVER' A
#
# COMPACT_ATOMS: atom_id res chain seq x y z
N MET A 1 31.21 -16.73 -27.30
CA MET A 1 31.13 -15.74 -26.20
C MET A 1 29.73 -15.09 -26.12
N LYS A 2 28.64 -15.88 -26.07
CA LYS A 2 27.24 -15.37 -26.09
C LYS A 2 26.46 -15.60 -24.78
N THR A 3 26.97 -16.47 -23.89
CA THR A 3 26.23 -16.99 -22.73
C THR A 3 26.21 -16.04 -21.52
N TYR A 4 27.19 -15.15 -21.40
CA TYR A 4 27.31 -14.22 -20.26
C TYR A 4 26.38 -12.99 -20.38
N THR A 5 26.08 -12.56 -21.61
CA THR A 5 25.18 -11.42 -21.88
C THR A 5 23.72 -11.73 -21.57
N ASP A 6 23.28 -12.98 -21.78
CA ASP A 6 21.90 -13.41 -21.50
C ASP A 6 21.59 -13.46 -19.99
N ASN A 7 22.56 -13.89 -19.17
CA ASN A 7 22.39 -13.92 -17.71
C ASN A 7 22.33 -12.52 -17.10
N ALA A 8 23.14 -11.57 -17.59
CA ALA A 8 23.09 -10.18 -17.15
C ALA A 8 21.77 -9.50 -17.54
N ALA A 9 21.25 -9.77 -18.73
CA ALA A 9 19.95 -9.26 -19.19
C ALA A 9 18.77 -9.84 -18.40
N ARG A 10 18.80 -11.14 -18.10
CA ARG A 10 17.80 -11.81 -17.23
C ARG A 10 17.85 -11.26 -15.81
N ALA A 11 19.03 -11.12 -15.21
CA ALA A 11 19.19 -10.58 -13.86
C ALA A 11 18.67 -9.14 -13.75
N ARG A 12 18.97 -8.28 -14.74
CA ARG A 12 18.42 -6.91 -14.81
C ARG A 12 16.90 -6.89 -14.92
N THR A 13 16.32 -7.80 -15.70
CA THR A 13 14.86 -7.88 -15.88
C THR A 13 14.17 -8.35 -14.60
N LEU A 14 14.75 -9.30 -13.87
CA LEU A 14 14.26 -9.77 -12.57
C LEU A 14 14.34 -8.67 -11.51
N LEU A 15 15.47 -7.97 -11.42
CA LEU A 15 15.63 -6.83 -10.50
C LEU A 15 14.65 -5.69 -10.82
N ARG A 16 14.41 -5.42 -12.11
CA ARG A 16 13.42 -4.43 -12.55
C ARG A 16 11.99 -4.81 -12.17
N ARG A 17 11.65 -6.09 -12.21
CA ARG A 17 10.33 -6.60 -11.77
C ARG A 17 10.18 -6.56 -10.25
N ALA A 18 11.22 -6.93 -9.51
CA ALA A 18 11.22 -6.91 -8.05
C ALA A 18 11.10 -5.49 -7.47
N ASN A 19 11.67 -4.51 -8.16
CA ASN A 19 11.63 -3.10 -7.79
C ASN A 19 10.48 -2.32 -8.46
N ALA A 20 9.60 -2.99 -9.21
CA ALA A 20 8.47 -2.31 -9.84
C ALA A 20 7.55 -1.73 -8.74
N PRO A 21 7.06 -0.49 -8.94
CA PRO A 21 6.03 0.06 -8.07
C PRO A 21 4.79 -0.85 -8.10
N LEU A 22 3.96 -0.76 -7.06
CA LEU A 22 2.66 -1.42 -7.12
C LEU A 22 1.89 -0.84 -8.32
N SER A 23 1.09 -1.68 -8.96
CA SER A 23 0.20 -1.16 -10.00
C SER A 23 -0.84 -0.25 -9.34
N PRO A 24 -1.32 0.79 -10.05
CA PRO A 24 -2.38 1.66 -9.53
C PRO A 24 -3.64 0.89 -9.11
N ALA A 25 -3.95 -0.21 -9.81
CA ALA A 25 -5.06 -1.10 -9.45
C ALA A 25 -4.84 -1.80 -8.09
N CYS A 26 -3.61 -2.23 -7.80
CA CYS A 26 -3.27 -2.83 -6.52
C CYS A 26 -3.30 -1.79 -5.39
N GLU A 27 -2.78 -0.60 -5.63
CA GLU A 27 -2.84 0.52 -4.67
C GLU A 27 -4.30 0.91 -4.36
N GLY A 28 -5.16 0.98 -5.37
CA GLY A 28 -6.58 1.26 -5.21
C GLY A 28 -7.33 0.20 -4.40
N MET A 29 -7.04 -1.09 -4.63
CA MET A 29 -7.63 -2.17 -3.81
C MET A 29 -7.20 -2.05 -2.34
N ILE A 30 -5.91 -1.83 -2.08
CA ILE A 30 -5.41 -1.68 -0.70
C ILE A 30 -6.03 -0.45 -0.04
N ALA A 31 -6.12 0.68 -0.75
CA ALA A 31 -6.74 1.90 -0.23
C ALA A 31 -8.23 1.67 0.10
N ALA A 32 -8.97 0.94 -0.73
CA ALA A 32 -10.37 0.60 -0.47
C ALA A 32 -10.52 -0.29 0.78
N ASP A 33 -9.67 -1.31 0.93
CA ASP A 33 -9.68 -2.17 2.11
C ASP A 33 -9.33 -1.42 3.39
N LEU A 34 -8.30 -0.56 3.34
CA LEU A 34 -7.93 0.29 4.47
C LEU A 34 -9.04 1.28 4.83
N THR A 35 -9.67 1.88 3.82
CA THR A 35 -10.82 2.78 4.01
C THR A 35 -11.95 2.04 4.72
N ARG A 36 -12.31 0.84 4.26
CA ARG A 36 -13.35 0.01 4.88
C ARG A 36 -13.03 -0.31 6.34
N VAL A 37 -11.79 -0.75 6.62
CA VAL A 37 -11.35 -1.07 7.98
C VAL A 37 -11.42 0.16 8.86
N LEU A 38 -10.79 1.27 8.46
CA LEU A 38 -10.74 2.48 9.29
C LEU A 38 -12.12 3.11 9.48
N SER A 39 -12.99 3.06 8.47
CA SER A 39 -14.37 3.58 8.54
C SER A 39 -15.24 2.81 9.54
N ALA A 40 -14.88 1.59 9.92
CA ALA A 40 -15.58 0.86 10.97
C ALA A 40 -15.33 1.46 12.36
N TYR A 41 -14.21 2.18 12.54
CA TYR A 41 -13.76 2.70 13.83
C TYR A 41 -13.80 4.23 13.89
N PHE A 42 -13.75 4.91 12.75
CA PHE A 42 -13.60 6.35 12.66
C PHE A 42 -14.60 6.96 11.68
N GLU A 43 -14.97 8.23 11.92
CA GLU A 43 -15.62 9.08 10.94
C GLU A 43 -14.53 9.71 10.06
N LEU A 44 -14.16 9.00 8.98
CA LEU A 44 -13.09 9.45 8.09
C LEU A 44 -13.45 10.76 7.38
N GLU A 45 -12.46 11.64 7.30
CA GLU A 45 -12.52 12.89 6.56
C GLU A 45 -11.59 12.78 5.35
N GLY A 46 -12.18 12.46 4.19
CA GLY A 46 -11.45 12.29 2.94
C GLY A 46 -10.94 10.86 2.69
N GLU A 47 -10.03 10.76 1.73
CA GLU A 47 -9.51 9.49 1.21
C GLU A 47 -8.31 8.98 2.01
N VAL A 48 -8.23 7.66 2.22
CA VAL A 48 -7.04 7.01 2.77
C VAL A 48 -5.94 6.96 1.72
N ARG A 49 -4.80 7.57 2.02
CA ARG A 49 -3.64 7.60 1.13
C ARG A 49 -2.64 6.53 1.50
N LEU A 50 -2.24 5.73 0.51
CA LEU A 50 -1.18 4.74 0.63
C LEU A 50 0.07 5.22 -0.10
N ARG A 51 1.21 5.16 0.56
CA ARG A 51 2.53 5.37 -0.07
C ARG A 51 3.43 4.17 0.21
N VAL A 52 3.93 3.55 -0.86
CA VAL A 52 4.91 2.47 -0.76
C VAL A 52 6.24 2.94 -1.33
N THR A 53 7.27 2.98 -0.49
CA THR A 53 8.63 3.35 -0.88
C THR A 53 9.53 2.13 -0.81
N ARG A 54 10.21 1.81 -1.92
CA ARG A 54 11.14 0.69 -2.01
C ARG A 54 12.58 1.22 -2.01
N GLY A 55 13.37 0.82 -1.02
CA GLY A 55 14.81 1.13 -0.91
C GLY A 55 15.57 -0.09 -0.39
N GLY A 56 16.48 0.08 0.57
CA GLY A 56 17.10 -1.05 1.29
C GLY A 56 16.11 -1.92 2.09
N SER A 57 14.94 -1.35 2.41
CA SER A 57 13.76 -2.03 2.94
C SER A 57 12.49 -1.50 2.25
N ILE A 58 11.38 -2.24 2.35
CA ILE A 58 10.07 -1.75 1.91
C ILE A 58 9.46 -0.94 3.06
N ARG A 59 9.10 0.32 2.79
CA ARG A 59 8.37 1.18 3.73
C ARG A 59 6.95 1.38 3.20
N ILE A 60 5.98 1.14 4.07
CA ILE A 60 4.56 1.31 3.79
C ILE A 60 4.06 2.40 4.75
N ALA A 61 3.56 3.50 4.19
CA ALA A 61 2.96 4.59 4.94
C ALA A 61 1.48 4.70 4.57
N VAL A 62 0.64 4.80 5.59
CA VAL A 62 -0.81 4.99 5.45
C VAL A 62 -1.15 6.31 6.16
N GLU A 63 -1.86 7.17 5.46
CA GLU A 63 -2.32 8.46 5.97
C GLU A 63 -3.84 8.52 5.83
N ALA A 64 -4.52 8.86 6.93
CA ALA A 64 -5.96 9.01 6.99
C ALA A 64 -6.29 10.09 8.02
N GLU A 65 -7.30 10.89 7.73
CA GLU A 65 -7.82 11.91 8.63
C GLU A 65 -9.23 11.51 9.09
N ALA A 66 -9.58 11.85 10.32
CA ALA A 66 -10.86 11.50 10.89
C ALA A 66 -11.35 12.62 11.82
N LYS A 67 -12.64 12.92 11.71
CA LYS A 67 -13.30 13.93 12.54
C LYS A 67 -13.60 13.42 13.95
N ALA A 68 -13.88 12.12 14.08
CA ALA A 68 -14.22 11.50 15.35
C ALA A 68 -13.90 10.00 15.36
N VAL A 69 -13.76 9.46 16.56
CA VAL A 69 -13.76 8.01 16.80
C VAL A 69 -15.20 7.58 17.04
N LYS A 70 -15.64 6.51 16.39
CA LYS A 70 -16.96 5.95 16.62
C LYS A 70 -17.04 5.33 18.02
N PRO A 71 -18.20 5.39 18.68
CA PRO A 71 -18.36 4.79 20.00
C PRO A 71 -18.13 3.27 19.95
N PHE A 72 -17.11 2.80 20.66
CA PHE A 72 -16.83 1.38 20.85
C PHE A 72 -17.55 0.86 22.09
N GLY A 73 -18.56 0.01 21.91
CA GLY A 73 -19.14 -0.78 23.00
C GLY A 73 -19.98 -0.02 24.04
N THR A 74 -20.27 1.28 23.87
CA THR A 74 -21.31 1.94 24.65
C THR A 74 -22.68 1.60 24.08
N VAL A 75 -23.22 0.46 24.49
CA VAL A 75 -24.67 0.25 24.49
C VAL A 75 -25.23 1.32 25.43
N GLU A 76 -25.81 2.37 24.87
CA GLU A 76 -26.60 3.33 25.65
C GLU A 76 -27.73 2.55 26.33
N ARG A 77 -27.79 2.67 27.66
CA ARG A 77 -28.92 2.21 28.49
C ARG A 77 -29.94 3.33 28.59
#